data_AF-A0A6G7X867-F1
#
_entry.id   AF-A0A6G7X867-F1
#
_cell.length_a   1.000
_cell.length_b   1.000
_cell.length_c   1.000
_cell.angle_alpha   90.00
_cell.angle_beta   90.00
_cell.angle_gamma   90.00
#
_symmetry.space_group_name_H-M   'P 1'
#
loop_
_entity.id
_entity.type
_entity.pdbx_description
1 polymer ?
#
loop_
_entity_poly.entity_id
_entity_poly.type
_entity_poly.pdbx_seq_one_letter_code
_entity_poly.pdbx_strand_id
1 'polypeptide(L)'
;MKTKAFLIATLLFAAGLYSCSDENNENTNSGGEDKGQPTYLDVSFSFPKGDVVTRAATTEDNNASLLETAVNTVDVYIFNSNTGMMSKHQALAASDFVQQIPGGGNADVWKAKATIGTTTGAKTVFIGINLPTTFAQGLKNTSLANFNDNVHSLTMGQLVTGDGVAMFSANGVTSELKPQGDPDYGTNNTVKIPVKRLVAKVTVEKSSTMTINGPGKIDNLAFAINNINTKFFLVPKADGSDPNYLPHSWLSTDFINAVNTPDAPGDGYVKVNEANVPLVKDLNTLYTTENTSVNHWKEEITRATIRATFVPNKVTQKNGSEFVEVANPNLTPKTFWTVILQNGYRYYFLDENTATAFKNANPGSIKPAEYTNGYCYYDMFLNKQGYFNGYPVTSKKWDVFRNDYYRCRITSIFGPGRPDVPPLDPQTPPDTETDIKYEVDILFWNVVTDDYDLEP
;
A
#
# COMPACT_ATOMS: atom_id res chain seq x y z
N MET A 1 -28.21 -39.00 58.17
CA MET A 1 -28.22 -38.13 56.96
C MET A 1 -26.81 -37.61 56.77
N LYS A 2 -25.94 -38.36 56.08
CA LYS A 2 -25.42 -38.08 54.72
C LYS A 2 -24.79 -36.68 54.57
N THR A 3 -23.56 -36.57 55.07
CA THR A 3 -22.51 -35.68 54.56
C THR A 3 -22.13 -36.10 53.14
N LYS A 4 -22.12 -35.16 52.19
CA LYS A 4 -21.59 -35.38 50.83
C LYS A 4 -20.32 -34.55 50.68
N ALA A 5 -19.21 -35.26 50.56
CA ALA A 5 -17.93 -34.75 50.11
C ALA A 5 -18.03 -34.34 48.62
N PHE A 6 -17.47 -33.18 48.28
CA PHE A 6 -17.18 -32.82 46.90
C PHE A 6 -15.72 -33.17 46.61
N LEU A 7 -15.53 -34.08 45.65
CA LEU A 7 -14.25 -34.50 45.12
C LEU A 7 -13.56 -33.35 44.38
N ILE A 8 -12.32 -33.09 44.73
CA ILE A 8 -11.34 -32.35 43.93
C ILE A 8 -10.78 -33.36 42.91
N ALA A 9 -11.05 -33.15 41.62
CA ALA A 9 -10.48 -33.95 40.55
C ALA A 9 -9.15 -33.32 40.10
N THR A 10 -8.06 -33.81 40.67
CA THR A 10 -6.69 -33.65 40.14
C THR A 10 -6.55 -34.44 38.83
N LEU A 11 -6.49 -33.75 37.69
CA LEU A 11 -5.99 -34.32 36.44
C LEU A 11 -4.46 -34.34 36.49
N LEU A 12 -3.91 -35.53 36.79
CA LEU A 12 -2.51 -35.86 36.56
C LEU A 12 -2.26 -35.96 35.05
N PHE A 13 -1.60 -34.95 34.48
CA PHE A 13 -0.92 -35.13 33.20
C PHE A 13 0.38 -35.90 33.46
N ALA A 14 0.46 -37.11 32.91
CA ALA A 14 1.67 -37.89 32.89
C ALA A 14 2.75 -37.13 32.09
N ALA A 15 3.80 -36.69 32.77
CA ALA A 15 5.02 -36.20 32.16
C ALA A 15 5.71 -37.38 31.46
N GLY A 16 5.45 -37.54 30.16
CA GLY A 16 6.26 -38.38 29.29
C GLY A 16 7.59 -37.69 29.04
N LEU A 17 8.65 -38.20 29.64
CA LEU A 17 10.03 -37.92 29.22
C LEU A 17 10.20 -38.42 27.78
N TYR A 18 10.09 -37.52 26.80
CA TYR A 18 10.71 -37.70 25.49
C TYR A 18 11.95 -36.81 25.44
N SER A 19 13.05 -37.38 25.89
CA SER A 19 14.38 -37.06 25.35
C SER A 19 14.45 -37.73 23.98
N CYS A 20 14.21 -36.97 22.91
CA CYS A 20 14.66 -37.34 21.58
C CYS A 20 15.50 -36.19 21.04
N SER A 21 16.80 -36.45 21.01
CA SER A 21 17.78 -35.87 20.12
C SER A 21 17.23 -35.83 18.68
N ASP A 22 17.31 -34.68 18.03
CA ASP A 22 17.27 -34.62 16.57
C ASP A 22 18.58 -35.20 16.04
N GLU A 23 18.60 -36.51 15.86
CA GLU A 23 19.57 -37.23 15.04
C GLU A 23 18.80 -37.69 13.80
N ASN A 24 19.24 -37.25 12.62
CA ASN A 24 18.72 -37.49 11.26
C ASN A 24 17.62 -36.55 10.75
N ASN A 25 18.04 -35.34 10.35
CA ASN A 25 17.73 -34.89 8.99
C ASN A 25 19.00 -34.27 8.38
N GLU A 26 19.62 -34.99 7.45
CA GLU A 26 20.78 -34.50 6.72
C GLU A 26 20.37 -33.24 5.91
N ASN A 27 21.13 -32.17 6.14
CA ASN A 27 21.10 -30.87 5.46
C ASN A 27 20.23 -29.75 6.07
N THR A 28 20.20 -29.63 7.40
CA THR A 28 20.05 -28.33 8.06
C THR A 28 21.34 -27.99 8.80
N ASN A 29 22.01 -26.91 8.38
CA ASN A 29 23.12 -26.35 9.17
C ASN A 29 22.69 -26.23 10.62
N SER A 30 23.51 -26.81 11.51
CA SER A 30 23.34 -26.84 12.95
C SER A 30 23.21 -25.42 13.50
N GLY A 31 21.97 -24.96 13.65
CA GLY A 31 21.67 -23.75 14.41
C GLY A 31 22.04 -23.98 15.87
N GLY A 32 22.75 -23.02 16.48
CA GLY A 32 23.21 -23.12 17.87
C GLY A 32 22.06 -23.56 18.79
N GLU A 33 22.32 -24.61 19.56
CA GLU A 33 21.31 -25.31 20.37
C GLU A 33 20.46 -24.32 21.19
N ASP A 34 19.14 -24.38 20.99
CA ASP A 34 18.20 -23.69 21.85
C ASP A 34 18.07 -24.45 23.18
N LYS A 35 18.92 -24.10 24.16
CA LYS A 35 19.08 -24.84 25.43
C LYS A 35 17.95 -24.61 26.45
N GLY A 36 16.86 -23.95 26.05
CA GLY A 36 15.70 -23.73 26.92
C GLY A 36 14.94 -25.02 27.22
N GLN A 37 14.27 -25.08 28.37
CA GLN A 37 13.35 -26.17 28.69
C GLN A 37 12.09 -26.07 27.80
N PRO A 38 11.41 -27.18 27.47
CA PRO A 38 10.14 -27.12 26.74
C PRO A 38 9.11 -26.21 27.43
N THR A 39 8.41 -25.39 26.65
CA THR A 39 7.32 -24.51 27.10
C THR A 39 6.32 -24.26 25.97
N TYR A 40 5.31 -23.42 26.20
CA TYR A 40 4.28 -23.09 25.21
C TYR A 40 4.05 -21.59 25.11
N LEU A 41 3.75 -21.11 23.91
CA LEU A 41 3.46 -19.72 23.57
C LEU A 41 1.97 -19.57 23.21
N ASP A 42 1.26 -18.68 23.91
CA ASP A 42 -0.05 -18.17 23.52
C ASP A 42 0.15 -16.94 22.61
N VAL A 43 -0.44 -16.99 21.41
CA VAL A 43 -0.21 -16.00 20.36
C VAL A 43 -1.53 -15.34 19.98
N SER A 44 -1.49 -14.01 19.92
CA SER A 44 -2.54 -13.21 19.31
C SER A 44 -1.94 -12.15 18.37
N PHE A 45 -2.74 -11.71 17.41
CA PHE A 45 -2.39 -10.56 16.58
C PHE A 45 -3.55 -9.59 16.44
N SER A 46 -3.20 -8.35 16.13
CA SER A 46 -4.17 -7.29 15.85
C SER A 46 -3.67 -6.40 14.75
N PHE A 47 -4.59 -5.89 13.95
CA PHE A 47 -4.32 -4.81 13.02
C PHE A 47 -4.15 -3.51 13.82
N PRO A 48 -3.15 -2.67 13.51
CA PRO A 48 -3.01 -1.37 14.17
C PRO A 48 -4.27 -0.55 13.88
N LYS A 49 -4.96 -0.13 14.94
CA LYS A 49 -5.93 0.96 14.91
C LYS A 49 -5.21 2.20 15.43
N GLY A 50 -5.52 3.38 14.89
CA GLY A 50 -4.92 4.63 15.38
C GLY A 50 -5.17 4.80 16.88
N ASP A 51 -4.10 4.95 17.66
CA ASP A 51 -4.21 5.39 19.05
C ASP A 51 -4.83 6.81 19.07
N VAL A 52 -5.75 7.00 20.01
CA VAL A 52 -6.77 8.07 20.06
C VAL A 52 -6.23 9.52 19.92
N VAL A 53 -7.11 10.40 19.41
CA VAL A 53 -7.21 11.89 19.58
C VAL A 53 -6.60 12.78 18.47
N THR A 54 -7.48 13.51 17.75
CA THR A 54 -7.28 14.65 16.78
C THR A 54 -7.41 14.42 15.27
N ARG A 55 -7.95 13.29 14.83
CA ARG A 55 -8.69 13.20 13.55
C ARG A 55 -10.05 12.59 13.87
N ALA A 56 -11.11 12.98 13.17
CA ALA A 56 -12.48 12.58 13.51
C ALA A 56 -12.55 11.06 13.73
N ALA A 57 -12.46 10.65 14.99
CA ALA A 57 -12.73 9.30 15.42
C ALA A 57 -14.23 9.26 15.64
N THR A 58 -14.98 9.31 14.54
CA THR A 58 -16.27 8.65 14.54
C THR A 58 -15.99 7.16 14.63
N THR A 59 -16.84 6.46 15.35
CA THR A 59 -16.70 5.06 15.75
C THR A 59 -16.80 4.07 14.58
N GLU A 60 -16.52 4.50 13.34
CA GLU A 60 -17.01 3.95 12.06
C GLU A 60 -15.95 3.98 10.95
N ASP A 61 -14.67 3.78 11.27
CA ASP A 61 -13.53 3.84 10.33
C ASP A 61 -13.52 2.64 9.34
N ASN A 62 -14.52 2.60 8.46
CA ASN A 62 -14.81 1.57 7.45
C ASN A 62 -13.98 1.84 6.20
N ASN A 63 -12.67 1.66 6.26
CA ASN A 63 -11.79 1.91 5.11
C ASN A 63 -11.31 0.62 4.42
N ALA A 64 -11.66 -0.55 4.97
CA ALA A 64 -11.34 -1.86 4.43
C ALA A 64 -12.58 -2.61 3.94
N SER A 65 -12.46 -3.33 2.81
CA SER A 65 -13.42 -4.34 2.37
C SER A 65 -13.15 -5.70 3.02
N LEU A 66 -14.11 -6.62 2.98
CA LEU A 66 -13.96 -7.98 3.52
C LEU A 66 -12.73 -8.73 2.99
N LEU A 67 -12.40 -8.54 1.70
CA LEU A 67 -11.19 -9.11 1.10
C LEU A 67 -9.92 -8.55 1.74
N GLU A 68 -9.90 -7.26 2.00
CA GLU A 68 -8.74 -6.57 2.60
C GLU A 68 -8.55 -6.92 4.08
N THR A 69 -9.55 -7.53 4.72
CA THR A 69 -9.53 -7.97 6.13
C THR A 69 -9.43 -9.48 6.29
N ALA A 70 -9.50 -10.24 5.19
CA ALA A 70 -9.53 -11.69 5.22
C ALA A 70 -8.24 -12.27 5.83
N VAL A 71 -8.40 -13.28 6.67
CA VAL A 71 -7.31 -14.10 7.22
C VAL A 71 -7.53 -15.52 6.73
N ASN A 72 -6.62 -16.05 5.93
CA ASN A 72 -6.69 -17.41 5.40
C ASN A 72 -5.56 -18.30 5.92
N THR A 73 -4.32 -17.78 5.83
CA THR A 73 -3.11 -18.45 6.32
C THR A 73 -2.40 -17.55 7.32
N VAL A 74 -1.79 -18.17 8.33
CA VAL A 74 -0.98 -17.49 9.34
C VAL A 74 0.31 -18.27 9.55
N ASP A 75 1.45 -17.60 9.36
CA ASP A 75 2.79 -18.15 9.58
C ASP A 75 3.42 -17.51 10.81
N VAL A 76 3.68 -18.31 11.84
CA VAL A 76 4.33 -17.85 13.09
C VAL A 76 5.81 -18.20 13.04
N TYR A 77 6.68 -17.21 13.20
CA TYR A 77 8.12 -17.35 13.23
C TYR A 77 8.64 -17.02 14.64
N ILE A 78 9.36 -17.96 15.26
CA ILE A 78 9.92 -17.82 16.60
C ILE A 78 11.44 -17.90 16.48
N PHE A 79 12.12 -16.88 16.96
CA PHE A 79 13.57 -16.78 17.01
C PHE A 79 14.06 -16.85 18.45
N ASN A 80 15.20 -17.47 18.67
CA ASN A 80 15.97 -17.25 19.89
C ASN A 80 16.63 -15.86 19.80
N SER A 81 16.26 -14.93 20.68
CA SER A 81 16.71 -13.55 20.59
C SER A 81 18.21 -13.39 20.86
N ASN A 82 18.82 -14.31 21.61
CA ASN A 82 20.24 -14.25 21.97
C ASN A 82 21.13 -14.73 20.82
N THR A 83 20.72 -15.78 20.11
CA THR A 83 21.50 -16.33 18.98
C THR A 83 21.08 -15.75 17.64
N GLY A 84 19.88 -15.15 17.56
CA GLY A 84 19.27 -14.70 16.32
C GLY A 84 18.84 -15.86 15.40
N MET A 85 18.88 -17.11 15.84
CA MET A 85 18.47 -18.26 15.02
C MET A 85 16.97 -18.51 15.16
N MET A 86 16.31 -18.85 14.06
CA MET A 86 14.93 -19.31 14.08
C MET A 86 14.85 -20.65 14.82
N SER A 87 14.09 -20.71 15.92
CA SER A 87 13.86 -21.94 16.67
C SER A 87 12.62 -22.68 16.20
N LYS A 88 11.63 -21.97 15.64
CA LYS A 88 10.42 -22.58 15.10
C LYS A 88 9.76 -21.74 14.02
N HIS A 89 9.20 -22.43 13.04
CA HIS A 89 8.16 -21.91 12.15
C HIS A 89 6.92 -22.80 12.30
N GLN A 90 5.74 -22.18 12.40
CA GLN A 90 4.47 -22.87 12.47
C GLN A 90 3.49 -22.24 11.47
N ALA A 91 3.11 -23.01 10.46
CA ALA A 91 2.01 -22.64 9.58
C ALA A 91 0.67 -23.05 10.23
N LEU A 92 -0.31 -22.17 10.16
CA LEU A 92 -1.65 -22.29 10.73
C LEU A 92 -2.69 -21.82 9.70
N ALA A 93 -3.91 -22.32 9.82
CA ALA A 93 -5.06 -21.87 9.05
C ALA A 93 -5.89 -20.86 9.84
N ALA A 94 -6.76 -20.11 9.16
CA ALA A 94 -7.73 -19.23 9.80
C ALA A 94 -8.59 -19.95 10.86
N SER A 95 -8.92 -21.22 10.61
CA SER A 95 -9.67 -22.07 11.54
C SER A 95 -8.96 -22.33 12.87
N ASP A 96 -7.65 -22.08 12.96
CA ASP A 96 -6.87 -22.23 14.19
C ASP A 96 -6.97 -20.99 15.09
N PHE A 97 -7.66 -19.95 14.64
CA PHE A 97 -7.86 -18.70 15.39
C PHE A 97 -9.34 -18.48 15.72
N VAL A 98 -9.57 -17.71 16.77
CA VAL A 98 -10.85 -17.11 17.10
C VAL A 98 -10.66 -15.60 17.02
N GLN A 99 -11.49 -14.96 16.20
CA GLN A 99 -11.61 -13.51 16.24
C GLN A 99 -12.36 -13.13 17.53
N GLN A 100 -11.68 -12.35 18.37
CA GLN A 100 -12.27 -11.71 19.52
C GLN A 100 -12.59 -10.28 19.13
N ILE A 101 -13.88 -10.03 18.90
CA ILE A 101 -14.43 -8.68 18.76
C ILE A 101 -14.73 -8.23 20.19
N PRO A 102 -13.94 -7.32 20.78
CA PRO A 102 -14.21 -6.91 22.14
C PRO A 102 -15.53 -6.14 22.19
N GLY A 103 -16.46 -6.58 23.05
CA GLY A 103 -17.68 -5.84 23.37
C GLY A 103 -17.32 -4.49 23.98
N GLY A 104 -17.21 -3.46 23.13
CA GLY A 104 -16.77 -2.11 23.50
C GLY A 104 -15.24 -1.88 23.51
N GLY A 105 -14.42 -2.74 22.90
CA GLY A 105 -12.96 -2.51 22.81
C GLY A 105 -12.48 -2.12 21.40
N ASN A 106 -11.25 -1.59 21.34
CA ASN A 106 -10.75 -0.83 20.19
C ASN A 106 -9.91 -1.62 19.17
N ALA A 107 -9.92 -2.96 19.16
CA ALA A 107 -9.18 -3.73 18.16
C ALA A 107 -9.75 -5.14 17.95
N ASP A 108 -9.87 -5.55 16.69
CA ASP A 108 -10.09 -6.96 16.33
C ASP A 108 -8.83 -7.75 16.64
N VAL A 109 -8.93 -8.63 17.63
CA VAL A 109 -7.82 -9.48 18.06
C VAL A 109 -8.09 -10.90 17.59
N TRP A 110 -7.17 -11.46 16.81
CA TRP A 110 -7.20 -12.86 16.43
C TRP A 110 -6.33 -13.64 17.39
N LYS A 111 -6.96 -14.52 18.18
CA LYS A 111 -6.28 -15.33 19.18
C LYS A 111 -6.18 -16.78 18.71
N ALA A 112 -5.00 -17.39 18.80
CA ALA A 112 -4.82 -18.80 18.51
C ALA A 112 -5.64 -19.66 19.48
N LYS A 113 -6.30 -20.70 18.97
CA LYS A 113 -7.07 -21.67 19.75
C LYS A 113 -6.19 -22.59 20.57
N ALA A 114 -4.97 -22.83 20.10
CA ALA A 114 -3.98 -23.69 20.72
C ALA A 114 -2.67 -22.94 20.90
N THR A 115 -1.97 -23.27 21.98
CA THR A 115 -0.62 -22.76 22.23
C THR A 115 0.42 -23.45 21.34
N ILE A 116 1.46 -22.72 20.97
CA ILE A 116 2.56 -23.23 20.13
C ILE A 116 3.69 -23.72 21.04
N GLY A 117 4.01 -25.02 20.98
CA GLY A 117 5.15 -25.57 21.72
C GLY A 117 6.49 -24.98 21.25
N THR A 118 7.34 -24.57 22.20
CA THR A 118 8.67 -23.96 21.98
C THR A 118 9.55 -24.20 23.23
N THR A 119 10.59 -23.40 23.45
CA THR A 119 11.47 -23.49 24.63
C THR A 119 11.50 -22.18 25.43
N THR A 120 11.91 -22.26 26.70
CA THR A 120 12.10 -21.10 27.58
C THR A 120 13.23 -20.18 27.10
N GLY A 121 13.30 -18.98 27.66
CA GLY A 121 14.31 -17.96 27.36
C GLY A 121 13.80 -16.86 26.44
N ALA A 122 14.64 -15.86 26.18
CA ALA A 122 14.32 -14.75 25.29
C ALA A 122 13.98 -15.22 23.86
N LYS A 123 12.72 -15.01 23.44
CA LYS A 123 12.24 -15.27 22.09
C LYS A 123 11.71 -14.01 21.42
N THR A 124 12.00 -13.85 20.14
CA THR A 124 11.39 -12.82 19.28
C THR A 124 10.42 -13.48 18.32
N VAL A 125 9.18 -13.01 18.29
CA VAL A 125 8.09 -13.62 17.52
C VAL A 125 7.59 -12.67 16.44
N PHE A 126 7.35 -13.21 15.25
CA PHE A 126 6.73 -12.54 14.11
C PHE A 126 5.57 -13.37 13.54
N ILE A 127 4.67 -12.69 12.83
CA ILE A 127 3.52 -13.27 12.14
C ILE A 127 3.46 -12.73 10.71
N GLY A 128 3.33 -13.65 9.75
CA GLY A 128 2.87 -13.37 8.39
C GLY A 128 1.43 -13.85 8.20
N ILE A 129 0.63 -13.08 7.45
CA ILE A 129 -0.76 -13.43 7.12
C ILE A 129 -0.92 -13.38 5.60
N ASN A 130 -1.57 -14.39 5.02
CA ASN A 130 -1.81 -14.50 3.58
C ASN A 130 -0.54 -14.33 2.73
N LEU A 131 0.63 -14.68 3.26
CA LEU A 131 1.86 -14.67 2.49
C LEU A 131 1.80 -15.78 1.41
N PRO A 132 2.40 -15.57 0.23
CA PRO A 132 2.55 -16.64 -0.75
C PRO A 132 3.27 -17.83 -0.13
N THR A 133 2.72 -19.04 -0.26
CA THR A 133 3.22 -20.23 0.43
C THR A 133 4.72 -20.45 0.19
N THR A 134 5.19 -20.34 -1.05
CA THR A 134 6.62 -20.53 -1.36
C THR A 134 7.51 -19.47 -0.71
N PHE A 135 7.03 -18.23 -0.62
CA PHE A 135 7.73 -17.15 0.08
C PHE A 135 7.78 -17.40 1.59
N ALA A 136 6.63 -17.68 2.21
CA ALA A 136 6.53 -17.94 3.64
C ALA A 136 7.42 -19.10 4.11
N GLN A 137 7.46 -20.19 3.34
CA GLN A 137 8.29 -21.36 3.60
C GLN A 137 9.77 -21.08 3.30
N GLY A 138 10.08 -20.23 2.31
CA GLY A 138 11.44 -19.82 1.97
C GLY A 138 12.10 -18.94 3.05
N LEU A 139 11.32 -18.33 3.94
CA LEU A 139 11.85 -17.59 5.09
C LEU A 139 12.41 -18.49 6.20
N LYS A 140 12.17 -19.81 6.14
CA LYS A 140 12.76 -20.78 7.08
C LYS A 140 14.29 -20.71 7.04
N ASN A 141 14.91 -20.90 8.19
CA ASN A 141 16.38 -20.90 8.36
C ASN A 141 17.07 -19.55 8.11
N THR A 142 16.30 -18.46 8.01
CA THR A 142 16.86 -17.11 7.98
C THR A 142 17.27 -16.71 9.40
N SER A 143 18.37 -15.99 9.58
CA SER A 143 18.72 -15.37 10.86
C SER A 143 17.80 -14.17 11.13
N LEU A 144 17.64 -13.77 12.40
CA LEU A 144 16.85 -12.61 12.80
C LEU A 144 17.33 -11.32 12.10
N ALA A 145 18.64 -11.16 11.92
CA ALA A 145 19.21 -10.04 11.19
C ALA A 145 18.75 -10.05 9.73
N ASN A 146 18.96 -11.16 9.02
CA ASN A 146 18.55 -11.30 7.63
C ASN A 146 17.02 -11.18 7.47
N PHE A 147 16.25 -11.64 8.43
CA PHE A 147 14.79 -11.55 8.41
C PHE A 147 14.30 -10.08 8.50
N ASN A 148 15.04 -9.22 9.21
CA ASN A 148 14.74 -7.78 9.32
C ASN A 148 15.35 -6.93 8.21
N ASP A 149 16.48 -7.36 7.64
CA ASP A 149 17.32 -6.52 6.78
C ASP A 149 17.38 -6.98 5.31
N ASN A 150 16.96 -8.20 4.98
CA ASN A 150 16.95 -8.64 3.59
C ASN A 150 15.88 -7.89 2.79
N VAL A 151 16.28 -7.55 1.56
CA VAL A 151 15.39 -7.00 0.55
C VAL A 151 14.61 -8.15 -0.08
N HIS A 152 13.29 -7.99 -0.14
CA HIS A 152 12.38 -8.95 -0.77
C HIS A 152 11.66 -8.32 -1.96
N SER A 153 11.17 -9.17 -2.86
CA SER A 153 10.36 -8.76 -4.00
C SER A 153 9.22 -9.75 -4.21
N LEU A 154 8.01 -9.21 -4.34
CA LEU A 154 6.78 -9.94 -4.67
C LEU A 154 5.97 -9.08 -5.63
N THR A 155 5.29 -9.73 -6.58
CA THR A 155 4.40 -9.03 -7.50
C THR A 155 3.11 -8.58 -6.80
N MET A 156 2.43 -7.57 -7.34
CA MET A 156 1.16 -7.11 -6.77
C MET A 156 0.11 -8.23 -6.71
N GLY A 157 0.06 -9.11 -7.72
CA GLY A 157 -0.86 -10.27 -7.72
C GLY A 157 -0.52 -11.35 -6.69
N GLN A 158 0.68 -11.33 -6.11
CA GLN A 158 1.06 -12.18 -4.96
C GLN A 158 0.75 -11.50 -3.62
N LEU A 159 0.79 -10.16 -3.57
CA LEU A 159 0.50 -9.39 -2.35
C LEU A 159 -0.99 -9.14 -2.14
N VAL A 160 -1.76 -9.07 -3.23
CA VAL A 160 -3.21 -8.88 -3.21
C VAL A 160 -3.85 -9.94 -4.11
N THR A 161 -4.49 -10.91 -3.50
CA THR A 161 -5.18 -12.00 -4.20
C THR A 161 -6.69 -11.82 -4.11
N GLY A 162 -7.45 -12.66 -4.83
CA GLY A 162 -8.91 -12.71 -4.68
C GLY A 162 -9.38 -13.18 -3.29
N ASP A 163 -8.47 -13.73 -2.48
CA ASP A 163 -8.79 -14.33 -1.18
C ASP A 163 -8.29 -13.47 -0.02
N GLY A 164 -7.36 -12.55 -0.24
CA GLY A 164 -6.87 -11.67 0.82
C GLY A 164 -5.65 -10.84 0.46
N VAL A 165 -5.26 -9.98 1.40
CA VAL A 165 -4.07 -9.14 1.30
C VAL A 165 -2.96 -9.69 2.21
N ALA A 166 -1.74 -9.76 1.69
CA ALA A 166 -0.56 -10.17 2.43
C ALA A 166 -0.20 -9.14 3.52
N MET A 167 0.05 -9.63 4.73
CA MET A 167 0.37 -8.81 5.90
C MET A 167 1.54 -9.40 6.67
N PHE A 168 2.23 -8.53 7.40
CA PHE A 168 3.36 -8.93 8.22
C PHE A 168 3.44 -8.12 9.51
N SER A 169 4.09 -8.68 10.52
CA SER A 169 4.41 -7.98 11.76
C SER A 169 5.02 -6.60 11.51
N ALA A 170 4.48 -5.58 12.19
CA ALA A 170 5.04 -4.22 12.17
C ALA A 170 6.41 -4.18 12.87
N ASN A 171 6.61 -5.05 13.85
CA ASN A 171 7.86 -5.23 14.58
C ASN A 171 7.88 -6.64 15.20
N GLY A 172 9.08 -7.11 15.53
CA GLY A 172 9.23 -8.33 16.35
C GLY A 172 8.80 -8.05 17.79
N VAL A 173 8.13 -9.01 18.40
CA VAL A 173 7.78 -8.95 19.83
C VAL A 173 8.71 -9.89 20.58
N THR A 174 9.54 -9.34 21.46
CA THR A 174 10.47 -10.10 22.29
C THR A 174 9.90 -10.32 23.68
N SER A 175 9.94 -11.57 24.15
CA SER A 175 9.53 -11.94 25.52
C SER A 175 10.44 -13.02 26.10
N GLU A 176 10.64 -12.99 27.42
CA GLU A 176 11.41 -13.99 28.16
C GLU A 176 10.51 -15.16 28.57
N LEU A 177 10.38 -16.17 27.70
CA LEU A 177 9.45 -17.28 27.92
C LEU A 177 9.84 -18.11 29.15
N LYS A 178 8.84 -18.45 29.95
CA LYS A 178 9.00 -19.15 31.24
C LYS A 178 8.53 -20.61 31.15
N PRO A 179 9.03 -21.50 32.02
CA PRO A 179 8.50 -22.85 32.13
C PRO A 179 7.10 -22.82 32.78
N GLN A 180 6.30 -23.85 32.52
CA GLN A 180 4.97 -23.96 33.12
C GLN A 180 5.07 -24.08 34.65
N GLY A 181 4.27 -23.28 35.36
CA GLY A 181 4.29 -23.19 36.83
C GLY A 181 5.13 -22.04 37.38
N ASP A 182 5.90 -21.35 36.53
CA ASP A 182 6.51 -20.07 36.87
C ASP A 182 5.43 -18.98 37.08
N PRO A 183 5.53 -18.13 38.12
CA PRO A 183 4.57 -17.05 38.37
C PRO A 183 4.36 -16.11 37.18
N ASP A 184 5.39 -15.89 36.36
CA ASP A 184 5.37 -14.97 35.22
C ASP A 184 4.92 -15.64 33.92
N TYR A 185 4.64 -16.95 33.92
CA TYR A 185 4.27 -17.72 32.72
C TYR A 185 3.10 -17.10 31.95
N GLY A 186 2.01 -16.74 32.64
CA GLY A 186 0.82 -16.20 31.98
C GLY A 186 1.08 -14.88 31.25
N THR A 187 1.97 -14.04 31.79
CA THR A 187 2.33 -12.74 31.22
C THR A 187 3.35 -12.90 30.11
N ASN A 188 4.43 -13.64 30.35
CA ASN A 188 5.55 -13.72 29.42
C ASN A 188 5.28 -14.64 28.24
N ASN A 189 4.50 -15.70 28.43
CA ASN A 189 4.19 -16.64 27.37
C ASN A 189 2.96 -16.25 26.55
N THR A 190 2.37 -15.08 26.81
CA THR A 190 1.29 -14.52 26.00
C THR A 190 1.81 -13.33 25.21
N VAL A 191 1.91 -13.46 23.89
CA VAL A 191 2.39 -12.38 23.02
C VAL A 191 1.26 -11.85 22.14
N LYS A 192 1.18 -10.51 22.04
CA LYS A 192 0.29 -9.80 21.11
C LYS A 192 1.12 -9.08 20.07
N ILE A 193 0.90 -9.43 18.80
CA ILE A 193 1.74 -8.98 17.69
C ILE A 193 0.96 -8.03 16.78
N PRO A 194 1.41 -6.78 16.59
CA PRO A 194 0.80 -5.86 15.63
C PRO A 194 1.18 -6.26 14.20
N VAL A 195 0.21 -6.30 13.28
CA VAL A 195 0.42 -6.68 11.86
C VAL A 195 -0.02 -5.57 10.91
N LYS A 196 0.78 -5.25 9.90
CA LYS A 196 0.46 -4.28 8.84
C LYS A 196 0.35 -5.00 7.50
N ARG A 197 -0.55 -4.55 6.63
CA ARG A 197 -0.51 -4.95 5.21
C ARG A 197 0.84 -4.58 4.60
N LEU A 198 1.32 -5.40 3.67
CA LEU A 198 2.56 -5.15 2.92
C LEU A 198 2.39 -4.12 1.79
N VAL A 199 1.15 -3.68 1.55
CA VAL A 199 0.76 -2.72 0.53
C VAL A 199 0.07 -1.51 1.15
N ALA A 200 0.06 -0.40 0.43
CA ALA A 200 -0.81 0.74 0.60
C ALA A 200 -2.01 0.65 -0.35
N LYS A 201 -3.11 1.30 0.03
CA LYS A 201 -4.34 1.42 -0.76
C LYS A 201 -4.41 2.79 -1.41
N VAL A 202 -4.81 2.86 -2.67
CA VAL A 202 -5.02 4.12 -3.38
C VAL A 202 -6.36 4.10 -4.12
N THR A 203 -7.15 5.15 -3.90
CA THR A 203 -8.36 5.40 -4.67
C THR A 203 -8.30 6.81 -5.25
N VAL A 204 -8.96 6.99 -6.40
CA VAL A 204 -9.18 8.31 -6.98
C VAL A 204 -10.66 8.47 -7.26
N GLU A 205 -11.22 9.58 -6.80
CA GLU A 205 -12.62 9.93 -6.99
C GLU A 205 -12.80 11.40 -7.41
N LYS A 206 -13.96 11.71 -7.99
CA LYS A 206 -14.37 13.09 -8.22
C LYS A 206 -14.86 13.69 -6.91
N SER A 207 -14.49 14.93 -6.62
CA SER A 207 -15.21 15.72 -5.61
C SER A 207 -16.64 15.98 -6.07
N SER A 208 -17.58 16.04 -5.13
CA SER A 208 -18.98 16.41 -5.39
C SER A 208 -19.12 17.82 -5.99
N THR A 209 -18.11 18.67 -5.79
CA THR A 209 -18.02 20.03 -6.34
C THR A 209 -16.96 20.15 -7.43
N MET A 210 -16.57 19.05 -8.08
CA MET A 210 -15.54 19.06 -9.11
C MET A 210 -15.92 19.99 -10.28
N THR A 211 -15.01 20.88 -10.67
CA THR A 211 -15.20 21.79 -11.82
C THR A 211 -14.24 21.49 -12.98
N ILE A 212 -14.69 21.72 -14.21
CA ILE A 212 -13.81 21.78 -15.40
C ILE A 212 -13.77 23.24 -15.86
N ASN A 213 -12.61 23.87 -15.74
CA ASN A 213 -12.40 25.29 -16.02
C ASN A 213 -11.67 25.55 -17.35
N GLY A 214 -11.37 24.49 -18.11
CA GLY A 214 -10.66 24.59 -19.38
C GLY A 214 -11.54 24.88 -20.60
N PRO A 215 -10.97 25.38 -21.71
CA PRO A 215 -11.69 25.72 -22.95
C PRO A 215 -11.98 24.46 -23.80
N GLY A 216 -12.56 23.43 -23.20
CA GLY A 216 -12.90 22.18 -23.86
C GLY A 216 -13.67 21.23 -22.95
N LYS A 217 -14.03 20.07 -23.49
CA LYS A 217 -14.68 18.99 -22.75
C LYS A 217 -13.63 17.97 -22.28
N ILE A 218 -13.68 17.62 -20.99
CA ILE A 218 -12.94 16.48 -20.41
C ILE A 218 -13.91 15.35 -20.12
N ASP A 219 -13.53 14.13 -20.47
CA ASP A 219 -14.35 12.93 -20.25
C ASP A 219 -13.47 11.69 -20.01
N ASN A 220 -14.09 10.56 -19.64
CA ASN A 220 -13.45 9.24 -19.48
C ASN A 220 -12.26 9.26 -18.50
N LEU A 221 -12.45 9.85 -17.33
CA LEU A 221 -11.44 9.86 -16.28
C LEU A 221 -11.17 8.44 -15.77
N ALA A 222 -9.91 8.02 -15.87
CA ALA A 222 -9.39 6.77 -15.37
C ALA A 222 -8.06 7.03 -14.64
N PHE A 223 -7.64 6.14 -13.75
CA PHE A 223 -6.36 6.25 -13.05
C PHE A 223 -5.61 4.94 -13.01
N ALA A 224 -4.29 5.04 -12.98
CA ALA A 224 -3.37 3.96 -12.72
C ALA A 224 -2.32 4.41 -11.67
N ILE A 225 -1.60 3.46 -11.07
CA ILE A 225 -0.45 3.78 -10.23
C ILE A 225 0.83 3.57 -11.04
N ASN A 226 1.71 4.57 -11.00
CA ASN A 226 3.02 4.54 -11.62
C ASN A 226 4.11 4.62 -10.56
N ASN A 227 5.27 4.08 -10.93
CA ASN A 227 6.44 4.01 -10.09
C ASN A 227 6.18 3.24 -8.77
N ILE A 228 5.63 2.03 -8.90
CA ILE A 228 5.42 1.08 -7.80
C ILE A 228 6.75 0.40 -7.49
N ASN A 229 7.24 0.49 -6.25
CA ASN A 229 8.49 -0.14 -5.86
C ASN A 229 8.35 -1.68 -5.84
N THR A 230 9.25 -2.42 -6.47
CA THR A 230 9.21 -3.89 -6.46
C THR A 230 9.94 -4.49 -5.27
N LYS A 231 10.65 -3.66 -4.49
CA LYS A 231 11.48 -4.06 -3.36
C LYS A 231 10.90 -3.54 -2.06
N PHE A 232 10.97 -4.35 -1.01
CA PHE A 232 10.54 -3.96 0.33
C PHE A 232 11.31 -4.74 1.40
N PHE A 233 11.36 -4.21 2.62
CA PHE A 233 11.77 -4.97 3.80
C PHE A 233 10.57 -5.68 4.42
N LEU A 234 10.71 -6.93 4.87
CA LEU A 234 9.56 -7.64 5.44
C LEU A 234 9.03 -6.94 6.70
N VAL A 235 9.94 -6.52 7.58
CA VAL A 235 9.68 -5.66 8.74
C VAL A 235 10.00 -4.21 8.36
N PRO A 236 9.05 -3.27 8.47
CA PRO A 236 9.30 -1.88 8.10
C PRO A 236 10.38 -1.26 8.98
N LYS A 237 11.26 -0.45 8.40
CA LYS A 237 12.28 0.29 9.16
C LYS A 237 11.63 1.35 10.04
N ALA A 238 12.22 1.60 11.21
CA ALA A 238 11.69 2.58 12.16
C ALA A 238 11.64 4.01 11.60
N ASP A 239 12.58 4.35 10.72
CA ASP A 239 12.63 5.63 10.01
C ASP A 239 11.78 5.64 8.74
N GLY A 240 11.10 4.54 8.42
CA GLY A 240 10.28 4.38 7.22
C GLY A 240 11.08 4.24 5.92
N SER A 241 12.40 4.02 5.98
CA SER A 241 13.19 3.79 4.77
C SER A 241 12.87 2.44 4.12
N ASP A 242 12.76 2.46 2.80
CA ASP A 242 12.67 1.28 1.95
C ASP A 242 14.03 0.93 1.31
N PRO A 243 14.14 -0.15 0.51
CA PRO A 243 15.38 -0.52 -0.17
C PRO A 243 15.90 0.48 -1.22
N ASN A 244 15.07 1.41 -1.69
CA ASN A 244 15.40 2.42 -2.71
C ASN A 244 15.42 3.85 -2.13
N TYR A 245 15.57 3.97 -0.81
CA TYR A 245 15.50 5.24 -0.10
C TYR A 245 16.69 6.17 -0.36
N LEU A 246 17.89 5.62 -0.52
CA LEU A 246 19.12 6.42 -0.57
C LEU A 246 19.17 7.35 -1.79
N PRO A 247 19.87 8.50 -1.72
CA PRO A 247 20.02 9.39 -2.86
C PRO A 247 20.58 8.67 -4.07
N HIS A 248 19.98 8.90 -5.24
CA HIS A 248 20.41 8.30 -6.52
C HIS A 248 20.39 6.77 -6.54
N SER A 249 19.61 6.13 -5.67
CA SER A 249 19.43 4.67 -5.66
C SER A 249 18.27 4.18 -6.52
N TRP A 250 17.54 5.11 -7.16
CA TRP A 250 16.48 4.76 -8.09
C TRP A 250 17.04 4.12 -9.37
N LEU A 251 16.48 2.97 -9.71
CA LEU A 251 16.75 2.23 -10.92
C LEU A 251 15.41 1.86 -11.54
N SER A 252 15.16 2.23 -12.80
CA SER A 252 13.87 1.98 -13.45
C SER A 252 13.43 0.50 -13.42
N THR A 253 14.37 -0.44 -13.36
CA THR A 253 14.10 -1.88 -13.25
C THR A 253 13.52 -2.31 -11.91
N ASP A 254 13.68 -1.49 -10.87
CA ASP A 254 13.14 -1.74 -9.53
C ASP A 254 11.70 -1.23 -9.41
N PHE A 255 11.16 -0.57 -10.43
CA PHE A 255 9.84 0.04 -10.39
C PHE A 255 8.95 -0.44 -11.53
N ILE A 256 7.66 -0.53 -11.25
CA ILE A 256 6.63 -0.87 -12.23
C ILE A 256 5.79 0.37 -12.52
N ASN A 257 5.56 0.60 -13.82
CA ASN A 257 4.62 1.59 -14.32
C ASN A 257 3.44 0.86 -14.98
N ALA A 258 2.31 1.53 -15.08
CA ALA A 258 1.18 1.04 -15.87
C ALA A 258 1.61 0.88 -17.34
N VAL A 259 1.15 -0.20 -17.98
CA VAL A 259 1.47 -0.50 -19.39
C VAL A 259 1.04 0.65 -20.30
N ASN A 260 -0.07 1.33 -19.95
CA ASN A 260 -0.58 2.52 -20.63
C ASN A 260 -0.65 2.36 -22.16
N THR A 261 -1.31 1.29 -22.59
CA THR A 261 -1.78 1.17 -23.98
C THR A 261 -3.28 1.40 -23.95
N PRO A 262 -3.76 2.63 -24.22
CA PRO A 262 -5.18 2.94 -24.09
C PRO A 262 -6.06 1.93 -24.85
N ASP A 263 -7.16 1.55 -24.22
CA ASP A 263 -8.15 0.60 -24.74
C ASP A 263 -7.66 -0.86 -24.92
N ALA A 264 -6.43 -1.18 -24.51
CA ALA A 264 -5.92 -2.55 -24.51
C ALA A 264 -6.21 -3.29 -23.17
N PRO A 265 -6.47 -4.61 -23.20
CA PRO A 265 -6.57 -5.41 -21.99
C PRO A 265 -5.30 -5.29 -21.13
N GLY A 266 -5.46 -5.00 -19.85
CA GLY A 266 -4.34 -4.91 -18.91
C GLY A 266 -3.53 -3.62 -19.01
N ASP A 267 -4.10 -2.52 -19.52
CA ASP A 267 -3.43 -1.21 -19.61
C ASP A 267 -3.08 -0.58 -18.24
N GLY A 268 -3.63 -1.15 -17.16
CA GLY A 268 -3.38 -0.76 -15.77
C GLY A 268 -4.30 0.36 -15.26
N TYR A 269 -5.19 0.89 -16.11
CA TYR A 269 -6.10 1.97 -15.73
C TYR A 269 -7.47 1.43 -15.31
N VAL A 270 -7.97 1.95 -14.21
CA VAL A 270 -9.35 1.72 -13.73
C VAL A 270 -10.12 3.03 -13.74
N LYS A 271 -11.45 2.97 -13.81
CA LYS A 271 -12.28 4.18 -13.84
C LYS A 271 -12.09 5.00 -12.55
N VAL A 272 -12.01 6.32 -12.65
CA VAL A 272 -12.10 7.21 -11.49
C VAL A 272 -13.50 7.09 -10.89
N ASN A 273 -13.57 6.96 -9.57
CA ASN A 273 -14.82 6.83 -8.85
C ASN A 273 -15.66 8.11 -8.96
N GLU A 274 -16.98 7.96 -9.00
CA GLU A 274 -17.88 9.11 -8.84
C GLU A 274 -17.79 9.65 -7.41
N ALA A 275 -18.30 10.87 -7.19
CA ALA A 275 -18.39 11.42 -5.85
C ALA A 275 -19.35 10.61 -4.98
N ASN A 276 -19.04 10.48 -3.68
CA ASN A 276 -19.92 9.89 -2.67
C ASN A 276 -20.33 8.44 -2.98
N VAL A 277 -19.41 7.61 -3.50
CA VAL A 277 -19.65 6.15 -3.55
C VAL A 277 -19.91 5.68 -2.11
N PRO A 278 -21.02 4.99 -1.82
CA PRO A 278 -21.41 4.74 -0.43
C PRO A 278 -20.54 3.68 0.26
N LEU A 279 -20.14 2.63 -0.46
CA LEU A 279 -19.48 1.45 0.11
C LEU A 279 -18.04 1.32 -0.40
N VAL A 280 -17.10 1.02 0.52
CA VAL A 280 -15.68 0.80 0.21
C VAL A 280 -15.47 -0.25 -0.88
N LYS A 281 -16.23 -1.35 -0.79
CA LYS A 281 -16.12 -2.48 -1.73
C LYS A 281 -16.50 -2.12 -3.17
N ASP A 282 -17.24 -1.01 -3.35
CA ASP A 282 -17.67 -0.54 -4.66
C ASP A 282 -16.67 0.49 -5.26
N LEU A 283 -15.66 0.91 -4.49
CA LEU A 283 -14.59 1.77 -4.99
C LEU A 283 -13.64 1.00 -5.91
N ASN A 284 -13.40 1.56 -7.10
CA ASN A 284 -12.24 1.21 -7.89
C ASN A 284 -10.98 1.53 -7.08
N THR A 285 -10.23 0.49 -6.76
CA THR A 285 -9.09 0.53 -5.84
C THR A 285 -7.86 -0.06 -6.53
N LEU A 286 -6.73 0.62 -6.40
CA LEU A 286 -5.42 0.08 -6.77
C LEU A 286 -4.53 0.02 -5.52
N TYR A 287 -3.53 -0.85 -5.57
CA TYR A 287 -2.59 -1.05 -4.49
C TYR A 287 -1.17 -0.77 -4.98
N THR A 288 -0.33 -0.37 -4.04
CA THR A 288 1.09 -0.14 -4.28
C THR A 288 1.88 -0.59 -3.04
N THR A 289 3.13 -0.93 -3.20
CA THR A 289 4.05 -1.19 -2.09
C THR A 289 4.48 0.15 -1.46
N GLU A 290 5.15 0.08 -0.30
CA GLU A 290 5.82 1.27 0.22
C GLU A 290 6.87 1.78 -0.79
N ASN A 291 7.01 3.09 -0.88
CA ASN A 291 8.02 3.72 -1.71
C ASN A 291 8.47 5.03 -1.07
N THR A 292 9.74 5.11 -0.69
CA THR A 292 10.31 6.27 0.00
C THR A 292 11.59 6.75 -0.67
N SER A 293 11.89 8.04 -0.63
CA SER A 293 13.14 8.57 -1.19
C SER A 293 13.68 9.76 -0.40
N VAL A 294 15.00 9.91 -0.32
CA VAL A 294 15.62 11.13 0.22
C VAL A 294 15.41 12.35 -0.67
N ASN A 295 15.50 12.22 -2.00
CA ASN A 295 15.41 13.39 -2.90
C ASN A 295 13.97 13.78 -3.23
N HIS A 296 13.06 12.81 -3.15
CA HIS A 296 11.66 12.94 -3.56
C HIS A 296 11.49 13.46 -5.00
N TRP A 297 12.36 13.03 -5.92
CA TRP A 297 12.22 13.38 -7.33
C TRP A 297 11.01 12.69 -7.95
N LYS A 298 10.38 13.32 -8.96
CA LYS A 298 9.17 12.81 -9.64
C LYS A 298 9.36 11.39 -10.22
N GLU A 299 10.59 11.03 -10.59
CA GLU A 299 10.92 9.66 -11.02
C GLU A 299 11.02 8.65 -9.87
N GLU A 300 11.31 9.09 -8.65
CA GLU A 300 11.58 8.23 -7.50
C GLU A 300 10.32 7.92 -6.68
N ILE A 301 9.33 8.81 -6.69
CA ILE A 301 8.12 8.70 -5.86
C ILE A 301 6.94 8.06 -6.59
N THR A 302 6.10 7.34 -5.86
CA THR A 302 4.87 6.73 -6.40
C THR A 302 3.81 7.80 -6.65
N ARG A 303 3.07 7.65 -7.74
CA ARG A 303 2.00 8.58 -8.12
C ARG A 303 0.81 7.87 -8.74
N ALA A 304 -0.38 8.42 -8.52
CA ALA A 304 -1.53 8.11 -9.34
C ALA A 304 -1.46 8.97 -10.61
N THR A 305 -1.49 8.33 -11.78
CA THR A 305 -1.59 9.05 -13.06
C THR A 305 -3.02 8.96 -13.55
N ILE A 306 -3.64 10.12 -13.76
CA ILE A 306 -4.98 10.24 -14.31
C ILE A 306 -4.88 10.32 -15.82
N ARG A 307 -5.64 9.48 -16.52
CA ARG A 307 -5.88 9.58 -17.95
C ARG A 307 -7.28 10.12 -18.18
N ALA A 308 -7.38 11.06 -19.11
CA ALA A 308 -8.66 11.58 -19.57
C ALA A 308 -8.63 11.75 -21.09
N THR A 309 -9.83 11.89 -21.67
CA THR A 309 -9.99 12.36 -23.04
C THR A 309 -10.37 13.84 -23.05
N PHE A 310 -9.80 14.60 -23.99
CA PHE A 310 -10.05 16.02 -24.14
C PHE A 310 -10.51 16.38 -25.56
N VAL A 311 -11.51 17.24 -25.67
CA VAL A 311 -11.96 17.84 -26.92
C VAL A 311 -11.92 19.37 -26.76
N PRO A 312 -11.01 20.08 -27.44
CA PRO A 312 -10.98 21.54 -27.42
C PRO A 312 -12.30 22.13 -27.95
N ASN A 313 -12.80 23.23 -27.37
CA ASN A 313 -13.97 23.93 -27.92
C ASN A 313 -13.65 24.65 -29.22
N LYS A 314 -12.42 25.18 -29.33
CA LYS A 314 -11.91 25.91 -30.49
C LYS A 314 -10.57 25.34 -30.93
N VAL A 315 -10.29 25.47 -32.22
CA VAL A 315 -9.02 25.08 -32.83
C VAL A 315 -8.53 26.18 -33.75
N THR A 316 -7.23 26.29 -33.89
CA THR A 316 -6.55 27.29 -34.71
C THR A 316 -6.27 26.70 -36.08
N GLN A 317 -6.63 27.45 -37.11
CA GLN A 317 -6.39 27.10 -38.51
C GLN A 317 -5.66 28.24 -39.21
N LYS A 318 -5.01 27.91 -40.33
CA LYS A 318 -4.40 28.90 -41.21
C LYS A 318 -5.43 29.38 -42.24
N ASN A 319 -5.69 30.68 -42.26
CA ASN A 319 -6.53 31.32 -43.28
C ASN A 319 -5.65 32.28 -44.09
N GLY A 320 -5.16 31.81 -45.25
CA GLY A 320 -4.15 32.54 -46.02
C GLY A 320 -2.84 32.69 -45.23
N SER A 321 -2.47 33.94 -44.91
CA SER A 321 -1.27 34.26 -44.12
C SER A 321 -1.54 34.38 -42.62
N GLU A 322 -2.80 34.37 -42.19
CA GLU A 322 -3.20 34.60 -40.81
C GLU A 322 -3.57 33.30 -40.08
N PHE A 323 -3.52 33.33 -38.75
CA PHE A 323 -4.00 32.27 -37.87
C PHE A 323 -5.31 32.70 -37.22
N VAL A 324 -6.34 31.87 -37.32
CA VAL A 324 -7.67 32.18 -36.80
C VAL A 324 -8.19 31.03 -35.94
N GLU A 325 -8.82 31.36 -34.81
CA GLU A 325 -9.54 30.38 -33.99
C GLU A 325 -10.96 30.18 -34.53
N VAL A 326 -11.30 28.93 -34.81
CA VAL A 326 -12.63 28.50 -35.24
C VAL A 326 -13.18 27.47 -34.26
N ALA A 327 -14.50 27.25 -34.30
CA ALA A 327 -15.11 26.16 -33.53
C ALA A 327 -14.48 24.81 -33.92
N ASN A 328 -14.25 23.94 -32.94
CA ASN A 328 -13.75 22.61 -33.23
C ASN A 328 -14.84 21.81 -33.98
N PRO A 329 -14.56 21.30 -35.20
CA PRO A 329 -15.54 20.51 -35.94
C PRO A 329 -15.79 19.13 -35.33
N ASN A 330 -14.91 18.66 -34.42
CA ASN A 330 -15.02 17.34 -33.79
C ASN A 330 -15.83 17.42 -32.49
N LEU A 331 -16.80 16.53 -32.33
CA LEU A 331 -17.57 16.34 -31.10
C LEU A 331 -17.03 15.20 -30.21
N THR A 332 -16.10 14.40 -30.74
CA THR A 332 -15.46 13.29 -30.04
C THR A 332 -13.94 13.46 -30.04
N PRO A 333 -13.22 12.80 -29.10
CA PRO A 333 -11.76 12.88 -29.01
C PRO A 333 -11.08 12.49 -30.33
N LYS A 334 -10.12 13.32 -30.74
CA LYS A 334 -9.25 13.14 -31.92
C LYS A 334 -7.85 13.61 -31.58
N THR A 335 -6.86 13.13 -32.32
CA THR A 335 -5.50 13.65 -32.20
C THR A 335 -5.47 15.15 -32.45
N PHE A 336 -4.81 15.88 -31.55
CA PHE A 336 -4.60 17.32 -31.65
C PHE A 336 -3.22 17.72 -31.14
N TRP A 337 -2.78 18.93 -31.47
CA TRP A 337 -1.54 19.54 -31.00
C TRP A 337 -1.85 20.81 -30.22
N THR A 338 -0.91 21.19 -29.35
CA THR A 338 -0.98 22.48 -28.65
C THR A 338 0.25 23.33 -28.95
N VAL A 339 0.07 24.64 -28.95
CA VAL A 339 1.19 25.60 -28.82
C VAL A 339 0.92 26.46 -27.59
N ILE A 340 1.87 26.45 -26.66
CA ILE A 340 1.83 27.17 -25.39
C ILE A 340 2.70 28.42 -25.54
N LEU A 341 2.09 29.59 -25.45
CA LEU A 341 2.80 30.86 -25.47
C LEU A 341 3.55 31.11 -24.15
N GLN A 342 4.49 32.05 -24.14
CA GLN A 342 5.27 32.40 -22.94
C GLN A 342 4.42 32.87 -21.75
N ASN A 343 3.22 33.40 -22.01
CA ASN A 343 2.25 33.79 -20.98
C ASN A 343 1.38 32.63 -20.47
N GLY A 344 1.67 31.39 -20.89
CA GLY A 344 0.92 30.19 -20.52
C GLY A 344 -0.35 29.93 -21.34
N TYR A 345 -0.76 30.84 -22.23
CA TYR A 345 -1.95 30.65 -23.05
C TYR A 345 -1.75 29.51 -24.07
N ARG A 346 -2.76 28.65 -24.21
CA ARG A 346 -2.70 27.47 -25.09
C ARG A 346 -3.61 27.63 -26.30
N TYR A 347 -3.04 27.45 -27.48
CA TYR A 347 -3.77 27.27 -28.74
C TYR A 347 -3.82 25.79 -29.11
N TYR A 348 -4.95 25.35 -29.67
CA TYR A 348 -5.18 23.96 -30.07
C TYR A 348 -5.22 23.84 -31.59
N PHE A 349 -4.74 22.74 -32.15
CA PHE A 349 -4.63 22.53 -33.59
C PHE A 349 -5.02 21.10 -33.96
N LEU A 350 -5.73 20.92 -35.09
CA LEU A 350 -6.01 19.59 -35.66
C LEU A 350 -5.05 19.21 -36.79
N ASP A 351 -4.13 20.09 -37.14
CA ASP A 351 -3.11 19.88 -38.15
C ASP A 351 -1.74 20.24 -37.59
N GLU A 352 -0.81 19.28 -37.65
CA GLU A 352 0.54 19.45 -37.13
C GLU A 352 1.31 20.56 -37.84
N ASN A 353 1.18 20.65 -39.16
CA ASN A 353 1.93 21.63 -39.95
C ASN A 353 1.54 23.05 -39.57
N THR A 354 0.25 23.28 -39.33
CA THR A 354 -0.30 24.55 -38.85
C THR A 354 0.20 24.88 -37.45
N ALA A 355 0.23 23.90 -36.53
CA ALA A 355 0.79 24.09 -35.18
C ALA A 355 2.28 24.47 -35.23
N THR A 356 3.06 23.78 -36.08
CA THR A 356 4.48 24.06 -36.29
C THR A 356 4.70 25.44 -36.89
N ALA A 357 3.89 25.84 -37.88
CA ALA A 357 3.93 27.17 -38.44
C ALA A 357 3.59 28.25 -37.41
N PHE A 358 2.57 28.02 -36.57
CA PHE A 358 2.19 28.94 -35.49
C PHE A 358 3.30 29.09 -34.45
N LYS A 359 3.91 27.98 -34.01
CA LYS A 359 5.06 28.00 -33.10
C LYS A 359 6.22 28.83 -33.69
N ASN A 360 6.53 28.66 -34.97
CA ASN A 360 7.61 29.40 -35.63
C ASN A 360 7.31 30.90 -35.75
N ALA A 361 6.03 31.26 -35.91
CA ALA A 361 5.57 32.65 -35.92
C ALA A 361 5.55 33.30 -34.51
N ASN A 362 5.62 32.50 -33.44
CA ASN A 362 5.61 32.97 -32.05
C ASN A 362 6.88 32.52 -31.31
N PRO A 363 8.02 33.22 -31.52
CA PRO A 363 9.29 32.87 -30.89
C PRO A 363 9.18 32.72 -29.36
N GLY A 364 9.77 31.64 -28.84
CA GLY A 364 9.73 31.33 -27.40
C GLY A 364 8.48 30.60 -26.91
N SER A 365 7.52 30.31 -27.80
CA SER A 365 6.44 29.35 -27.52
C SER A 365 6.94 27.90 -27.56
N ILE A 366 6.21 27.01 -26.90
CA ILE A 366 6.50 25.57 -26.82
C ILE A 366 5.40 24.81 -27.57
N LYS A 367 5.80 23.83 -28.39
CA LYS A 367 4.89 22.84 -28.98
C LYS A 367 5.18 21.48 -28.36
N PRO A 368 4.36 21.00 -27.40
CA PRO A 368 4.50 19.65 -26.85
C PRO A 368 4.27 18.56 -27.92
N ALA A 369 4.43 17.30 -27.51
CA ALA A 369 4.02 16.15 -28.31
C ALA A 369 2.51 16.17 -28.62
N GLU A 370 2.09 15.34 -29.56
CA GLU A 370 0.69 15.21 -29.93
C GLU A 370 -0.15 14.55 -28.82
N TYR A 371 -1.40 14.98 -28.69
CA TYR A 371 -2.38 14.33 -27.83
C TYR A 371 -3.09 13.24 -28.64
N THR A 372 -2.46 12.08 -28.80
CA THR A 372 -3.00 10.98 -29.61
C THR A 372 -4.39 10.58 -29.15
N ASN A 373 -5.35 10.55 -30.07
CA ASN A 373 -6.78 10.29 -29.78
C ASN A 373 -7.39 11.19 -28.68
N GLY A 374 -6.79 12.35 -28.43
CA GLY A 374 -7.23 13.29 -27.40
C GLY A 374 -6.90 12.85 -25.97
N TYR A 375 -6.07 11.83 -25.78
CA TYR A 375 -5.62 11.42 -24.45
C TYR A 375 -4.71 12.47 -23.82
N CYS A 376 -4.98 12.78 -22.55
CA CYS A 376 -4.15 13.65 -21.73
C CYS A 376 -3.97 13.05 -20.34
N TYR A 377 -2.84 13.37 -19.71
CA TYR A 377 -2.40 12.76 -18.46
C TYR A 377 -2.06 13.79 -17.39
N TYR A 378 -2.35 13.45 -16.14
CA TYR A 378 -2.07 14.28 -14.96
C TYR A 378 -1.45 13.40 -13.88
N ASP A 379 -0.48 13.94 -13.13
CA ASP A 379 0.05 13.24 -11.96
C ASP A 379 -0.58 13.77 -10.67
N MET A 380 -0.91 12.83 -9.80
CA MET A 380 -1.34 13.05 -8.43
C MET A 380 -0.34 12.35 -7.51
N PHE A 381 0.46 13.15 -6.81
CA PHE A 381 1.43 12.68 -5.83
C PHE A 381 0.74 12.56 -4.47
N LEU A 382 0.93 11.42 -3.80
CA LEU A 382 0.01 10.96 -2.77
C LEU A 382 0.22 11.64 -1.41
N ASN A 383 1.45 11.81 -0.94
CA ASN A 383 1.73 12.27 0.43
C ASN A 383 2.28 13.69 0.54
N LYS A 384 1.55 14.69 0.02
CA LYS A 384 2.04 16.08 -0.09
C LYS A 384 2.57 16.69 1.22
N GLN A 385 2.01 16.30 2.36
CA GLN A 385 2.36 16.83 3.68
C GLN A 385 3.37 15.95 4.43
N GLY A 386 3.72 14.79 3.89
CA GLY A 386 4.65 13.84 4.49
C GLY A 386 4.13 13.19 5.77
N TYR A 387 2.86 12.80 5.79
CA TYR A 387 2.31 12.04 6.89
C TYR A 387 3.08 10.73 7.06
N PHE A 388 3.55 10.51 8.29
CA PHE A 388 4.22 9.30 8.71
C PHE A 388 3.79 8.99 10.15
N ASN A 389 3.31 7.78 10.39
CA ASN A 389 2.76 7.36 11.69
C ASN A 389 1.72 8.33 12.27
N GLY A 390 0.84 8.88 11.43
CA GLY A 390 -0.27 9.75 11.83
C GLY A 390 0.05 11.25 11.96
N TYR A 391 1.31 11.66 11.78
CA TYR A 391 1.73 13.06 11.93
C TYR A 391 2.48 13.56 10.67
N PRO A 392 2.38 14.85 10.31
CA PRO A 392 3.19 15.42 9.23
C PRO A 392 4.67 15.44 9.60
N VAL A 393 5.51 14.89 8.73
CA VAL A 393 6.96 14.89 8.81
C VAL A 393 7.51 15.39 7.48
N THR A 394 8.09 16.59 7.47
CA THR A 394 8.52 17.27 6.23
C THR A 394 9.51 16.45 5.40
N SER A 395 10.38 15.66 6.03
CA SER A 395 11.34 14.80 5.34
C SER A 395 10.72 13.55 4.72
N LYS A 396 9.40 13.35 4.89
CA LYS A 396 8.63 12.22 4.36
C LYS A 396 7.62 12.66 3.30
N LYS A 397 7.73 13.90 2.81
CA LYS A 397 6.84 14.40 1.77
C LYS A 397 6.92 13.51 0.55
N TRP A 398 5.76 13.10 0.05
CA TRP A 398 5.56 12.27 -1.13
C TRP A 398 5.87 10.77 -0.94
N ASP A 399 6.42 10.38 0.20
CA ASP A 399 6.64 8.98 0.54
C ASP A 399 5.31 8.24 0.70
N VAL A 400 5.29 6.98 0.25
CA VAL A 400 4.17 6.06 0.38
C VAL A 400 4.52 5.00 1.41
N PHE A 401 3.66 4.81 2.41
CA PHE A 401 3.85 3.85 3.47
C PHE A 401 2.82 2.73 3.39
N ARG A 402 3.28 1.51 3.66
CA ARG A 402 2.40 0.33 3.73
C ARG A 402 1.32 0.50 4.80
N ASN A 403 0.16 -0.11 4.57
CA ASN A 403 -1.02 -0.08 5.43
C ASN A 403 -1.64 1.32 5.63
N ASP A 404 -1.27 2.31 4.81
CA ASP A 404 -1.98 3.57 4.68
C ASP A 404 -2.97 3.52 3.52
N TYR A 405 -4.06 4.28 3.64
CA TYR A 405 -5.04 4.49 2.56
C TYR A 405 -4.95 5.94 2.06
N TYR A 406 -4.51 6.11 0.81
CA TYR A 406 -4.46 7.37 0.09
C TYR A 406 -5.75 7.60 -0.70
N ARG A 407 -6.71 8.30 -0.09
CA ARG A 407 -7.97 8.69 -0.72
C ARG A 407 -7.79 10.00 -1.47
N CYS A 408 -7.78 9.94 -2.80
CA CYS A 408 -7.48 11.11 -3.62
C CYS A 408 -8.75 11.67 -4.27
N ARG A 409 -9.02 12.97 -4.09
CA ARG A 409 -10.24 13.65 -4.55
C ARG A 409 -9.90 14.72 -5.58
N ILE A 410 -10.33 14.55 -6.83
CA ILE A 410 -10.15 15.56 -7.89
C ILE A 410 -11.15 16.70 -7.69
N THR A 411 -10.66 17.93 -7.51
CA THR A 411 -11.50 19.10 -7.24
C THR A 411 -11.64 20.03 -8.45
N SER A 412 -10.63 20.11 -9.32
CA SER A 412 -10.74 20.89 -10.55
C SER A 412 -9.79 20.40 -11.63
N ILE A 413 -10.16 20.57 -12.90
CA ILE A 413 -9.23 20.43 -14.05
C ILE A 413 -9.30 21.69 -14.92
N PHE A 414 -8.15 22.27 -15.26
CA PHE A 414 -8.04 23.57 -15.95
C PHE A 414 -7.88 23.48 -17.47
N GLY A 415 -7.62 22.29 -18.00
CA GLY A 415 -7.33 22.08 -19.41
C GLY A 415 -6.72 20.69 -19.58
N PRO A 416 -6.33 20.30 -20.81
CA PRO A 416 -5.64 19.04 -21.00
C PRO A 416 -4.30 19.09 -20.27
N GLY A 417 -3.98 18.00 -19.57
CA GLY A 417 -2.68 17.78 -18.97
C GLY A 417 -1.60 17.55 -20.03
N ARG A 418 -0.64 16.68 -19.76
CA ARG A 418 0.43 16.35 -20.71
C ARG A 418 -0.02 15.30 -21.75
N PRO A 419 0.57 15.29 -22.95
CA PRO A 419 0.25 14.32 -24.01
C PRO A 419 0.77 12.90 -23.72
N ASP A 420 1.69 12.74 -22.77
CA ASP A 420 2.41 11.52 -22.46
C ASP A 420 2.38 11.19 -20.96
N VAL A 421 2.83 9.97 -20.59
CA VAL A 421 2.79 9.48 -19.20
C VAL A 421 4.04 9.71 -18.37
N PRO A 422 5.27 9.70 -18.90
CA PRO A 422 6.45 10.01 -18.08
C PRO A 422 6.34 11.39 -17.42
N PRO A 423 6.89 11.58 -16.21
CA PRO A 423 6.86 12.87 -15.57
C PRO A 423 7.74 13.86 -16.34
N LEU A 424 7.29 15.11 -16.43
CA LEU A 424 8.14 16.20 -16.90
C LEU A 424 9.20 16.49 -15.84
N ASP A 425 10.43 16.73 -16.28
CA ASP A 425 11.58 17.02 -15.43
C ASP A 425 11.74 16.01 -14.29
N PRO A 426 12.01 14.73 -14.62
CA PRO A 426 11.94 13.61 -13.68
C PRO A 426 12.78 13.81 -12.41
N GLN A 427 13.91 14.53 -12.52
CA GLN A 427 14.85 14.83 -11.44
C GLN A 427 14.55 16.13 -10.70
N THR A 428 13.27 16.48 -10.61
CA THR A 428 12.78 17.61 -9.81
C THR A 428 11.74 17.13 -8.82
N PRO A 429 11.65 17.71 -7.61
CA PRO A 429 10.53 17.44 -6.73
C PRO A 429 9.19 17.88 -7.34
N PRO A 430 8.05 17.34 -6.90
CA PRO A 430 6.74 17.85 -7.29
C PRO A 430 6.56 19.33 -6.94
N ASP A 431 6.19 20.13 -7.95
CA ASP A 431 5.83 21.53 -7.79
C ASP A 431 4.41 21.72 -7.24
N THR A 432 4.03 22.96 -6.95
CA THR A 432 2.71 23.29 -6.38
C THR A 432 1.61 23.57 -7.40
N GLU A 433 1.90 23.55 -8.70
CA GLU A 433 0.94 23.89 -9.76
C GLU A 433 0.85 22.81 -10.84
N THR A 434 -0.36 22.33 -11.10
CA THR A 434 -0.66 21.40 -12.19
C THR A 434 -2.00 21.77 -12.84
N ASP A 435 -2.25 21.31 -14.06
CA ASP A 435 -3.54 21.46 -14.77
C ASP A 435 -4.71 20.75 -14.04
N ILE A 436 -4.44 20.14 -12.88
CA ILE A 436 -5.38 19.45 -12.00
C ILE A 436 -5.25 19.99 -10.56
N LYS A 437 -6.36 20.12 -9.85
CA LYS A 437 -6.37 20.30 -8.39
C LYS A 437 -6.98 19.07 -7.76
N TYR A 438 -6.36 18.64 -6.67
CA TYR A 438 -6.79 17.49 -5.92
C TYR A 438 -6.44 17.63 -4.44
N GLU A 439 -7.16 16.88 -3.63
CA GLU A 439 -6.90 16.67 -2.21
C GLU A 439 -6.52 15.21 -2.00
N VAL A 440 -5.69 14.96 -0.98
CA VAL A 440 -5.38 13.59 -0.56
C VAL A 440 -5.59 13.51 0.95
N ASP A 441 -6.51 12.63 1.35
CA ASP A 441 -6.63 12.21 2.74
C ASP A 441 -5.84 10.92 2.92
N ILE A 442 -5.00 10.89 3.96
CA ILE A 442 -4.28 9.69 4.36
C ILE A 442 -5.02 9.16 5.58
N LEU A 443 -5.74 8.08 5.35
CA LEU A 443 -6.62 7.43 6.31
C LEU A 443 -5.95 6.17 6.85
N PHE A 444 -6.26 5.82 8.10
CA PHE A 444 -5.88 4.52 8.61
C PHE A 444 -6.64 3.43 7.87
N TRP A 445 -5.94 2.42 7.38
CA TRP A 445 -6.59 1.28 6.74
C TRP A 445 -7.00 0.25 7.80
N ASN A 446 -7.96 0.62 8.64
CA ASN A 446 -8.40 -0.19 9.76
C ASN A 446 -9.36 -1.32 9.33
N VAL A 447 -9.47 -2.35 10.18
CA VAL A 447 -10.42 -3.46 10.03
C VAL A 447 -11.68 -3.14 10.83
N VAL A 448 -12.86 -3.31 10.22
CA VAL A 448 -14.15 -3.41 10.91
C VAL A 448 -14.91 -4.58 10.29
N THR A 449 -15.70 -5.28 11.10
CA THR A 449 -16.25 -6.62 10.86
C THR A 449 -17.52 -6.68 10.00
N ASP A 450 -17.87 -5.62 9.26
CA ASP A 450 -19.10 -5.55 8.46
C ASP A 450 -18.97 -4.51 7.32
N ASP A 451 -19.72 -4.71 6.23
CA ASP A 451 -19.86 -3.76 5.11
C ASP A 451 -20.65 -2.53 5.58
N TYR A 452 -19.98 -1.39 5.76
CA TYR A 452 -20.62 -0.15 6.19
C TYR A 452 -20.13 1.06 5.37
N ASP A 453 -20.87 2.17 5.49
CA ASP A 453 -20.69 3.40 4.72
C ASP A 453 -19.29 4.03 4.93
N LEU A 454 -18.73 4.61 3.86
CA LEU A 454 -17.54 5.45 3.91
C LEU A 454 -17.81 6.71 4.74
N GLU A 455 -16.83 7.15 5.54
CA GLU A 455 -16.92 8.45 6.19
C GLU A 455 -16.99 9.58 5.12
N PRO A 456 -17.86 10.59 5.33
CA PRO A 456 -18.13 11.65 4.37
C PRO A 456 -16.89 12.44 3.92
#